data_AF-A0A0F9F189-F1
#
_entry.id   AF-A0A0F9F189-F1
#
_cell.length_a   1.000
_cell.length_b   1.000
_cell.length_c   1.000
_cell.angle_alpha   90.00
_cell.angle_beta   90.00
_cell.angle_gamma   90.00
#
_symmetry.space_group_name_H-M   'P 1'
#
loop_
_entity.id
_entity.type
_entity.pdbx_description
1 polymer ?
#
loop_
_entity_poly.entity_id
_entity_poly.type
_entity_poly.pdbx_seq_one_letter_code
_entity_poly.pdbx_strand_id
1 'polypeptide(L)'
;GFGANLIFGDPAETQETWAETLAFWLQHCQDNFVFLSQLMPYPGSQVFDGRFASKKDYYENIDKQVTNLTQIPDERFKDLLKLTGHMEQEWLFVQAATGVEAQLDGDGYHTIKATCPHCGEESKYRDMIPGVPFFLGLGCTSCNQRMRVNIK
;
A
#
# COMPACT_ATOMS: atom_id res chain seq x y z
N GLY A 1 14.11 9.34 0.40
CA GLY A 1 13.03 8.35 0.25
C GLY A 1 13.09 7.76 -1.14
N PHE A 2 12.64 6.52 -1.28
CA PHE A 2 12.50 5.82 -2.56
C PHE A 2 11.13 5.13 -2.64
N GLY A 3 10.71 4.74 -3.85
CA GLY A 3 9.46 4.03 -4.08
C GLY A 3 9.70 2.61 -4.61
N ALA A 4 8.91 1.65 -4.15
CA ALA A 4 8.92 0.27 -4.62
C ALA A 4 7.60 -0.46 -4.30
N ASN A 5 7.47 -1.69 -4.79
CA ASN A 5 6.42 -2.61 -4.39
C ASN A 5 7.06 -3.92 -3.97
N LEU A 6 6.69 -4.43 -2.80
CA LEU A 6 6.95 -5.81 -2.40
C LEU A 6 5.69 -6.60 -2.73
N ILE A 7 5.84 -7.58 -3.60
CA ILE A 7 4.73 -8.36 -4.17
C ILE A 7 4.78 -9.75 -3.57
N PHE A 8 3.71 -10.15 -2.89
CA PHE A 8 3.58 -11.44 -2.23
C PHE A 8 2.69 -12.40 -3.02
N GLY A 9 2.96 -13.70 -2.93
CA GLY A 9 2.13 -14.73 -3.54
C GLY A 9 2.65 -15.26 -4.87
N ASP A 10 3.95 -15.09 -5.14
CA ASP A 10 4.63 -15.80 -6.21
C ASP A 10 4.51 -17.32 -6.02
N PRO A 11 4.45 -18.14 -7.09
CA PRO A 11 4.36 -19.59 -6.93
C PRO A 11 5.51 -20.25 -6.15
N ALA A 12 6.70 -19.64 -6.14
CA ALA A 12 7.84 -20.10 -5.35
C ALA A 12 7.83 -19.56 -3.90
N GLU A 13 6.90 -18.67 -3.56
CA GLU A 13 6.78 -18.08 -2.22
C GLU A 13 6.45 -19.15 -1.18
N THR A 14 7.18 -19.08 -0.08
CA THR A 14 7.00 -19.90 1.13
C THR A 14 6.61 -19.01 2.30
N GLN A 15 6.21 -19.60 3.43
CA GLN A 15 5.94 -18.80 4.62
C GLN A 15 7.22 -18.11 5.13
N GLU A 16 8.36 -18.77 4.96
CA GLU A 16 9.67 -18.28 5.37
C GLU A 16 10.08 -17.05 4.55
N THR A 17 10.01 -17.13 3.21
CA THR A 17 10.35 -16.00 2.32
C THR A 17 9.38 -14.82 2.47
N TRP A 18 8.11 -15.10 2.79
CA TRP A 18 7.14 -14.05 3.14
C TRP A 18 7.59 -13.31 4.41
N ALA A 19 7.97 -14.05 5.45
CA ALA A 19 8.43 -13.47 6.71
C ALA A 19 9.75 -12.69 6.53
N GLU A 20 10.68 -13.21 5.73
CA GLU A 20 11.93 -12.51 5.38
C GLU A 20 11.65 -11.17 4.68
N THR A 21 10.72 -11.17 3.73
CA THR A 21 10.32 -9.94 3.00
C THR A 21 9.68 -8.92 3.95
N LEU A 22 8.81 -9.37 4.87
CA LEU A 22 8.23 -8.48 5.88
C LEU A 22 9.27 -7.96 6.87
N ALA A 23 10.24 -8.78 7.28
CA ALA A 23 11.33 -8.35 8.15
C ALA A 23 12.18 -7.27 7.47
N PHE A 24 12.54 -7.48 6.19
CA PHE A 24 13.24 -6.47 5.39
C PHE A 24 12.45 -5.17 5.29
N TRP A 25 11.16 -5.25 4.98
CA TRP A 25 10.29 -4.07 4.90
C TRP A 25 10.23 -3.31 6.22
N LEU A 26 10.02 -4.03 7.32
CA LEU A 26 9.94 -3.46 8.66
C LEU A 26 11.26 -2.78 9.04
N GLN A 27 12.40 -3.33 8.66
CA GLN A 27 13.70 -2.78 9.05
C GLN A 27 14.15 -1.60 8.18
N HIS A 28 13.75 -1.56 6.90
CA HIS A 28 14.38 -0.66 5.93
C HIS A 28 13.40 0.23 5.15
N CYS A 29 12.11 -0.08 5.18
CA CYS A 29 11.15 0.47 4.20
C CYS A 29 9.97 1.24 4.81
N GLN A 30 9.73 1.17 6.12
CA GLN A 30 8.55 1.77 6.75
C GLN A 30 8.34 3.27 6.42
N ASP A 31 9.43 4.03 6.38
CA ASP A 31 9.39 5.47 6.07
C ASP A 31 9.44 5.76 4.56
N ASN A 32 9.52 4.76 3.71
CA ASN A 32 9.68 4.89 2.26
C ASN A 32 8.40 4.52 1.52
N PHE A 33 8.28 4.90 0.24
CA PHE A 33 7.16 4.58 -0.64
C PHE A 33 7.17 3.12 -1.10
N VAL A 34 7.32 2.19 -0.16
CA VAL A 34 7.35 0.75 -0.42
C VAL A 34 6.02 0.14 -0.01
N PHE A 35 5.21 -0.21 -1.01
CA PHE A 35 3.87 -0.77 -0.82
C PHE A 35 3.93 -2.29 -0.71
N LEU A 36 3.10 -2.86 0.16
CA LEU A 36 2.86 -4.29 0.26
C LEU A 36 1.66 -4.66 -0.62
N SER A 37 1.85 -5.56 -1.57
CA SER A 37 0.80 -5.92 -2.53
C SER A 37 0.74 -7.42 -2.79
N GLN A 38 -0.42 -7.91 -3.20
CA GLN A 38 -0.59 -9.29 -3.64
C GLN A 38 -0.31 -9.41 -5.14
N LEU A 39 0.33 -10.51 -5.54
CA LEU A 39 0.45 -10.91 -6.93
C LEU A 39 -0.94 -11.24 -7.49
N MET A 40 -1.36 -10.45 -8.48
CA MET A 40 -2.58 -10.71 -9.25
C MET A 40 -2.18 -11.28 -10.62
N PRO A 41 -2.45 -12.57 -10.92
CA PRO A 41 -2.03 -13.18 -12.16
C PRO A 41 -2.79 -12.60 -13.36
N TYR A 42 -2.11 -11.84 -14.19
CA TYR A 42 -2.72 -11.25 -15.38
C TYR A 42 -2.82 -12.28 -16.52
N PRO A 43 -3.96 -12.41 -17.23
CA PRO A 43 -4.08 -13.28 -18.39
C PRO A 43 -3.03 -13.00 -19.48
N GLY A 44 -2.20 -13.99 -19.77
CA GLY A 44 -1.04 -13.87 -20.68
C GLY A 44 0.30 -13.68 -19.97
N SER A 45 0.32 -13.62 -18.64
CA SER A 45 1.53 -13.79 -17.83
C SER A 45 1.84 -15.26 -17.59
N GLN A 46 3.12 -15.58 -17.40
CA GLN A 46 3.56 -16.94 -17.10
C GLN A 46 2.91 -17.50 -15.82
N VAL A 47 2.65 -16.64 -14.83
CA VAL A 47 1.99 -17.04 -13.58
C VAL A 47 0.50 -17.34 -13.74
N PHE A 48 -0.10 -16.97 -14.87
CA PHE A 48 -1.49 -17.29 -15.22
C PHE A 48 -1.61 -18.60 -16.01
N ASP A 49 -0.63 -18.90 -16.86
CA ASP A 49 -0.73 -19.97 -17.85
C ASP A 49 -0.95 -21.36 -17.22
N GLY A 50 -1.97 -22.07 -17.70
CA GLY A 50 -2.33 -23.41 -17.25
C GLY A 50 -2.99 -23.49 -15.87
N ARG A 51 -3.22 -22.37 -15.19
CA ARG A 51 -3.79 -22.34 -13.82
C ARG A 51 -5.27 -21.96 -13.75
N PHE A 52 -5.79 -21.30 -14.79
CA PHE A 52 -7.17 -20.83 -14.85
C PHE A 52 -7.89 -21.40 -16.06
N ALA A 53 -9.12 -21.88 -15.85
CA ALA A 53 -9.91 -22.51 -16.90
C ALA A 53 -10.41 -21.53 -17.97
N SER A 54 -10.61 -20.26 -17.62
CA SER A 54 -11.13 -19.24 -18.52
C SER A 54 -10.61 -17.85 -18.16
N LYS A 55 -10.07 -17.15 -19.17
CA LYS A 55 -9.66 -15.73 -19.03
C LYS A 55 -10.85 -14.82 -18.74
N LYS A 56 -12.00 -15.10 -19.36
CA LYS A 56 -13.23 -14.33 -19.17
C LYS A 56 -13.72 -14.46 -17.72
N ASP A 57 -13.80 -15.69 -17.24
CA ASP A 57 -14.25 -15.98 -15.86
C ASP A 57 -13.32 -15.33 -14.83
N TYR A 58 -12.01 -15.38 -15.07
CA TYR A 58 -11.04 -14.68 -14.24
C TYR A 58 -11.32 -13.18 -14.18
N TYR A 59 -11.47 -12.49 -15.32
CA TYR A 59 -11.75 -11.05 -15.33
C TYR A 59 -13.08 -10.67 -14.68
N GLU A 60 -14.11 -11.51 -14.80
CA GLU A 60 -15.43 -11.26 -14.19
C GLU A 60 -15.46 -11.48 -12.68
N ASN A 61 -14.42 -12.10 -12.10
CA ASN A 61 -14.37 -12.50 -10.70
C ASN A 61 -13.03 -12.20 -9.99
N ILE A 62 -12.12 -11.47 -10.62
CA ILE A 62 -10.76 -11.20 -10.12
C ILE A 62 -10.74 -10.52 -8.75
N ASP A 63 -11.76 -9.73 -8.45
CA ASP A 63 -11.98 -8.99 -7.22
C ASP A 63 -12.80 -9.76 -6.17
N LYS A 64 -13.40 -10.89 -6.55
CA LYS A 64 -14.31 -11.67 -5.69
C LYS A 64 -13.61 -12.78 -4.93
N GLN A 65 -12.44 -13.23 -5.40
CA GLN A 65 -11.76 -14.38 -4.83
C GLN A 65 -10.26 -14.13 -4.69
N VAL A 66 -9.74 -14.46 -3.52
CA VAL A 66 -8.31 -14.51 -3.28
C VAL A 66 -7.74 -15.69 -4.04
N THR A 67 -6.83 -15.42 -4.98
CA THR A 67 -6.09 -16.46 -5.68
C THR A 67 -4.82 -16.79 -4.90
N ASN A 68 -4.72 -18.03 -4.41
CA ASN A 68 -3.48 -18.57 -3.87
C ASN A 68 -2.70 -19.31 -4.97
N LEU A 69 -1.54 -18.79 -5.34
CA LEU A 69 -0.65 -19.40 -6.34
C LEU A 69 0.53 -20.15 -5.72
N THR A 70 0.68 -20.03 -4.41
CA THR A 70 1.81 -20.54 -3.62
C THR A 70 1.60 -22.01 -3.22
N GLN A 71 2.55 -22.59 -2.48
CA GLN A 71 2.37 -23.87 -1.79
C GLN A 71 1.88 -23.71 -0.34
N ILE A 72 1.64 -22.48 0.12
CA ILE A 72 1.13 -22.19 1.47
C ILE A 72 -0.33 -22.66 1.55
N PRO A 73 -0.76 -23.34 2.62
CA PRO A 73 -2.16 -23.73 2.79
C PRO A 73 -3.10 -22.51 2.72
N ASP A 74 -4.25 -22.64 2.05
CA ASP A 74 -5.17 -21.52 1.76
C ASP A 74 -5.56 -20.70 2.99
N GLU A 75 -5.89 -21.35 4.10
CA GLU A 75 -6.24 -20.65 5.35
C GLU A 75 -5.07 -19.81 5.85
N ARG A 76 -3.84 -20.35 5.78
CA ARG A 76 -2.64 -19.64 6.18
C ARG A 76 -2.31 -18.49 5.23
N PHE A 77 -2.47 -18.70 3.92
CA PHE A 77 -2.28 -17.67 2.91
C PHE A 77 -3.25 -16.49 3.11
N LYS A 78 -4.53 -16.77 3.37
CA LYS A 78 -5.53 -15.74 3.70
C LYS A 78 -5.16 -14.94 4.94
N ASP A 79 -4.65 -15.60 5.98
CA ASP A 79 -4.21 -14.90 7.20
C ASP A 79 -3.01 -13.98 6.95
N LEU A 80 -2.03 -14.46 6.16
CA LEU A 80 -0.88 -13.65 5.76
C LEU A 80 -1.30 -12.43 4.92
N LEU A 81 -2.23 -12.61 3.98
CA LEU A 81 -2.77 -11.51 3.18
C LEU A 81 -3.54 -10.49 4.02
N LYS A 82 -4.35 -10.93 5.00
CA LYS A 82 -5.03 -10.02 5.91
C LYS A 82 -4.03 -9.20 6.72
N LEU A 83 -2.94 -9.83 7.18
CA LEU A 83 -1.89 -9.15 7.93
C LEU A 83 -1.21 -8.08 7.07
N THR A 84 -0.75 -8.43 5.88
CA THR A 84 -0.05 -7.49 4.98
C THR A 84 -0.98 -6.38 4.49
N GLY A 85 -2.23 -6.73 4.14
CA GLY A 85 -3.25 -5.76 3.78
C GLY A 85 -3.57 -4.78 4.90
N HIS A 86 -3.65 -5.25 6.14
CA HIS A 86 -3.88 -4.39 7.31
C HIS A 86 -2.70 -3.43 7.55
N MET A 87 -1.46 -3.91 7.45
CA MET A 87 -0.26 -3.07 7.56
C MET A 87 -0.23 -1.96 6.50
N GLU A 88 -0.60 -2.29 5.26
CA GLU A 88 -0.63 -1.33 4.15
C GLU A 88 -1.78 -0.32 4.29
N GLN A 89 -2.96 -0.73 4.71
CA GLN A 89 -4.14 0.15 4.81
C GLN A 89 -4.04 1.13 5.98
N GLU A 90 -3.55 0.68 7.14
CA GLU A 90 -3.56 1.49 8.35
C GLU A 90 -2.34 2.43 8.48
N TRP A 91 -1.33 2.25 7.61
CA TRP A 91 -0.08 3.02 7.67
C TRP A 91 0.54 2.99 9.09
N LEU A 92 0.48 1.81 9.75
CA LEU A 92 0.70 1.63 11.20
C LEU A 92 2.00 2.25 11.73
N PHE A 93 3.05 2.23 10.91
CA PHE A 93 4.39 2.68 11.31
C PHE A 93 4.79 4.03 10.72
N VAL A 94 3.91 4.66 9.93
CA VAL A 94 4.21 5.93 9.28
C VAL A 94 4.00 7.09 10.25
N GLN A 95 5.02 7.93 10.39
CA GLN A 95 4.96 9.10 11.26
C GLN A 95 3.93 10.13 10.78
N ALA A 96 3.21 10.73 11.74
CA ALA A 96 2.26 11.78 11.44
C ALA A 96 2.97 13.11 11.18
N ALA A 97 2.54 13.80 10.13
CA ALA A 97 2.97 15.16 9.85
C ALA A 97 2.43 16.14 10.91
N THR A 98 3.14 17.25 11.10
CA THR A 98 2.75 18.33 12.01
C THR A 98 2.40 19.59 11.22
N GLY A 99 1.88 20.64 11.89
CA GLY A 99 1.54 21.89 11.22
C GLY A 99 0.55 21.70 10.05
N VAL A 100 -0.43 20.82 10.23
CA VAL A 100 -1.39 20.47 9.17
C VAL A 100 -2.41 21.60 9.02
N GLU A 101 -2.46 22.19 7.83
CA GLU A 101 -3.45 23.20 7.43
C GLU A 101 -4.17 22.71 6.17
N ALA A 102 -5.49 22.84 6.13
CA ALA A 102 -6.29 22.53 4.96
C ALA A 102 -7.23 23.70 4.66
N GLN A 103 -7.19 24.21 3.43
CA GLN A 103 -8.01 25.32 2.97
C GLN A 103 -8.80 24.89 1.74
N LEU A 104 -10.13 25.03 1.79
CA LEU A 104 -11.00 24.79 0.64
C LEU A 104 -10.77 25.86 -0.44
N ASP A 105 -10.47 25.39 -1.64
CA ASP A 105 -10.35 26.17 -2.86
C ASP A 105 -11.74 26.37 -3.51
N GLY A 106 -11.87 27.36 -4.39
CA GLY A 106 -13.16 27.72 -5.03
C GLY A 106 -13.75 26.65 -5.97
N ASP A 107 -13.04 25.56 -6.22
CA ASP A 107 -13.44 24.47 -7.13
C ASP A 107 -13.63 23.11 -6.43
N GLY A 108 -13.72 23.12 -5.10
CA GLY A 108 -14.03 21.92 -4.31
C GLY A 108 -12.81 21.11 -3.84
N TYR A 109 -11.60 21.49 -4.27
CA TYR A 109 -10.36 20.90 -3.76
C TYR A 109 -9.88 21.61 -2.50
N HIS A 110 -9.01 20.96 -1.73
CA HIS A 110 -8.33 21.59 -0.61
C HIS A 110 -6.85 21.74 -0.93
N THR A 111 -6.32 22.94 -0.70
CA THR A 111 -4.88 23.13 -0.55
C THR A 111 -4.48 22.65 0.85
N ILE A 112 -3.62 21.65 0.92
CA ILE A 112 -3.18 21.01 2.17
C ILE A 112 -1.69 21.26 2.35
N LYS A 113 -1.31 21.80 3.51
CA LYS A 113 0.07 21.96 3.94
C LYS A 113 0.34 21.08 5.14
N ALA A 114 1.52 20.48 5.17
CA ALA A 114 1.96 19.68 6.30
C ALA A 114 3.49 19.71 6.41
N THR A 115 3.99 19.79 7.64
CA THR A 115 5.42 19.71 7.94
C THR A 115 5.86 18.25 8.03
N CYS A 116 6.87 17.89 7.25
CA CYS A 116 7.39 16.53 7.20
C CYS A 116 8.04 16.15 8.55
N PRO A 117 7.69 15.01 9.17
CA PRO A 117 8.27 14.60 10.43
C PRO A 117 9.74 14.14 10.30
N HIS A 118 10.21 13.88 9.08
CA HIS A 118 11.55 13.35 8.84
C HIS A 118 12.60 14.43 8.54
N CYS A 119 12.25 15.42 7.72
CA CYS A 119 13.19 16.49 7.32
C CYS A 119 12.79 17.89 7.78
N GLY A 120 11.60 18.08 8.33
CA GLY A 120 11.10 19.39 8.79
C GLY A 120 10.63 20.34 7.69
N GLU A 121 10.75 19.96 6.41
CA GLU A 121 10.27 20.78 5.29
C GLU A 121 8.74 20.75 5.16
N GLU A 122 8.15 21.87 4.76
CA GLU A 122 6.72 21.95 4.41
C GLU A 122 6.48 21.28 3.05
N SER A 123 5.50 20.38 3.00
CA SER A 123 4.98 19.84 1.75
C SER A 123 3.57 20.37 1.50
N LYS A 124 3.29 20.73 0.25
CA LYS A 124 2.01 21.26 -0.20
C LYS A 124 1.37 20.31 -1.20
N TYR A 125 0.13 19.93 -0.94
CA TYR A 125 -0.67 19.07 -1.81
C TYR A 125 -2.01 19.70 -2.12
N ARG A 126 -2.70 19.10 -3.08
CA ARG A 126 -4.05 19.48 -3.46
C ARG A 126 -4.89 18.22 -3.62
N ASP A 127 -5.92 18.08 -2.81
CA ASP A 127 -6.74 16.87 -2.79
C ASP A 127 -8.19 17.18 -2.40
N MET A 128 -9.09 16.24 -2.70
CA MET A 128 -10.46 16.28 -2.17
C MET A 128 -10.47 15.65 -0.78
N ILE A 129 -11.16 16.29 0.16
CA ILE A 129 -11.35 15.76 1.51
C ILE A 129 -12.78 15.21 1.59
N PRO A 130 -12.97 13.88 1.62
CA PRO A 130 -14.30 13.27 1.54
C PRO A 130 -15.12 13.43 2.85
N GLY A 131 -14.47 13.84 3.93
CA GLY A 131 -15.04 14.07 5.25
C GLY A 131 -13.95 14.08 6.33
N VAL A 132 -14.31 14.47 7.55
CA VAL A 132 -13.42 14.47 8.72
C VAL A 132 -14.05 13.66 9.86
N PRO A 133 -13.26 12.90 10.65
CA PRO A 133 -11.80 12.75 10.58
C PRO A 133 -11.34 11.83 9.44
N PHE A 134 -10.19 12.15 8.85
CA PHE A 134 -9.59 11.36 7.76
C PHE A 134 -8.06 11.54 7.77
N PHE A 135 -7.32 10.56 7.25
CA PHE A 135 -5.88 10.73 7.02
C PHE A 135 -5.53 10.54 5.55
N LEU A 136 -4.61 11.37 5.06
CA LEU A 136 -3.99 11.24 3.76
C LEU A 136 -2.61 10.63 3.92
N GLY A 137 -2.36 9.52 3.23
CA GLY A 137 -1.02 8.95 3.09
C GLY A 137 -0.25 9.65 1.98
N LEU A 138 0.71 10.51 2.34
CA LEU A 138 1.42 11.38 1.39
C LEU A 138 2.93 11.26 1.54
N GLY A 139 3.65 11.75 0.54
CA GLY A 139 5.11 11.65 0.48
C GLY A 139 5.77 12.98 0.36
N CYS A 140 6.58 13.34 1.35
CA CYS A 140 7.21 14.65 1.43
C CYS A 140 7.85 15.03 0.10
N THR A 141 7.52 16.22 -0.42
CA THR A 141 8.02 16.71 -1.72
C THR A 141 9.53 16.99 -1.73
N SER A 142 10.15 17.09 -0.54
CA SER A 142 11.58 17.33 -0.39
C SER A 142 12.39 16.05 -0.19
N CYS A 143 11.99 15.18 0.75
CA CYS A 143 12.75 13.97 1.08
C CYS A 143 12.15 12.66 0.55
N ASN A 144 10.95 12.68 -0.05
CA ASN A 144 10.23 11.50 -0.56
C ASN A 144 9.97 10.40 0.48
N GLN A 145 9.98 10.72 1.78
CA GLN A 145 9.56 9.78 2.83
C GLN A 145 8.05 9.90 3.07
N ARG A 146 7.45 8.76 3.44
CA ARG A 146 6.03 8.66 3.76
C ARG A 146 5.72 9.44 5.03
N MET A 147 4.57 10.08 5.04
CA MET A 147 4.00 10.73 6.20
C MET A 147 2.48 10.63 6.18
N ARG A 148 1.90 10.53 7.37
CA ARG A 148 0.45 10.51 7.57
C ARG A 148 -0.03 11.92 7.88
N VAL A 149 -0.87 12.49 7.02
CA VAL A 149 -1.47 13.82 7.23
C VAL A 149 -2.88 13.63 7.80
N ASN A 150 -3.03 13.84 9.10
CA ASN A 150 -4.31 13.71 9.78
C ASN A 150 -5.12 15.01 9.64
N ILE A 151 -6.21 14.96 8.90
CA ILE A 151 -7.17 16.06 8.76
C ILE A 151 -8.25 15.89 9.84
N LYS A 152 -8.51 16.96 10.59
CA LYS A 152 -9.46 17.00 11.71
C LYS A 152 -10.65 17.88 11.38
#